data_AF-A0AB34H4G3-F1
#
_entry.id   AF-A0AB34H4G3-F1
#
_cell.length_a   1.000
_cell.length_b   1.000
_cell.length_c   1.000
_cell.angle_alpha   90.00
_cell.angle_beta   90.00
_cell.angle_gamma   90.00
#
_symmetry.space_group_name_H-M   'P 1'
#
loop_
_entity.id
_entity.type
_entity.pdbx_description
1 polymer ?
#
loop_
_entity_poly.entity_id
_entity_poly.type
_entity_poly.pdbx_seq_one_letter_code
_entity_poly.pdbx_strand_id
1 'polypeptide(L)'
;MALRPGWRAFTSFAMNRCSVLRKAVRSSGFPLLPWGHCPWRGTGSFLDPEMKAFLEENTEVTSRGSLTPEIQLRLLTPRCKFWWERADLWPHSDPYWAIYWPGGQALSRYLLDNPDVVRGKSVLDIGSGCGATAIAAKMSGALRILANDIDPSKNFTF
;
A
#
# COMPACT_ATOMS: atom_id res chain seq x y z
N MET A 1 -37.37 -39.36 -3.48
CA MET A 1 -36.87 -39.31 -4.87
C MET A 1 -35.49 -38.69 -4.84
N ALA A 2 -34.48 -39.53 -4.63
CA ALA A 2 -33.08 -39.15 -4.47
C ALA A 2 -32.34 -39.51 -5.76
N LEU A 3 -31.54 -38.60 -6.30
CA LEU A 3 -30.68 -38.87 -7.46
C LEU A 3 -29.28 -38.31 -7.22
N ARG A 4 -28.39 -39.21 -6.81
CA ARG A 4 -26.98 -39.34 -7.24
C ARG A 4 -26.79 -40.85 -7.52
N PRO A 5 -25.77 -41.35 -8.26
CA PRO A 5 -24.61 -40.68 -8.87
C PRO A 5 -24.31 -41.13 -10.32
N GLY A 6 -23.31 -40.53 -10.98
CA GLY A 6 -22.74 -41.05 -12.23
C GLY A 6 -21.28 -40.63 -12.38
N TRP A 7 -20.35 -41.54 -12.05
CA TRP A 7 -18.92 -41.41 -12.30
C TRP A 7 -18.57 -41.79 -13.74
N ARG A 8 -17.65 -41.05 -14.37
CA ARG A 8 -16.64 -41.62 -15.29
C ARG A 8 -15.31 -40.85 -15.12
N ALA A 9 -14.31 -41.55 -14.60
CA ALA A 9 -12.90 -41.23 -14.78
C ALA A 9 -12.40 -41.80 -16.13
N PHE A 10 -11.12 -41.57 -16.45
CA PHE A 10 -10.33 -41.86 -17.69
C PHE A 10 -10.15 -40.61 -18.57
N THR A 11 -8.97 -40.12 -18.93
CA THR A 11 -7.57 -40.62 -18.87
C THR A 11 -6.60 -39.43 -18.90
N SER A 12 -5.42 -39.62 -18.31
CA SER A 12 -4.19 -38.87 -18.58
C SER A 12 -3.89 -38.83 -20.08
N PHE A 13 -3.51 -37.67 -20.62
CA PHE A 13 -2.76 -37.60 -21.87
C PHE A 13 -1.63 -36.58 -21.77
N ALA A 14 -0.49 -37.02 -22.29
CA ALA A 14 0.84 -36.50 -22.11
C ALA A 14 1.12 -35.19 -22.85
N MET A 15 1.95 -34.37 -22.21
CA MET A 15 3.21 -33.80 -22.70
C MET A 15 3.47 -33.85 -24.22
N ASN A 16 3.61 -32.66 -24.83
CA ASN A 16 4.55 -32.31 -25.91
C ASN A 16 4.61 -30.77 -25.94
N ARG A 17 5.65 -30.08 -25.44
CA ARG A 17 6.96 -29.79 -26.08
C ARG A 17 6.92 -29.63 -27.60
N CYS A 18 6.93 -28.37 -28.04
CA CYS A 18 7.85 -27.80 -29.04
C CYS A 18 7.51 -26.31 -29.19
N SER A 19 8.33 -25.40 -28.68
CA SER A 19 9.53 -24.84 -29.32
C SER A 19 9.24 -23.47 -29.96
N VAL A 20 9.18 -22.44 -29.13
CA VAL A 20 9.48 -21.07 -29.56
C VAL A 20 10.62 -20.54 -28.70
N LEU A 21 11.82 -20.86 -29.18
CA LEU A 21 13.06 -20.09 -29.12
C LEU A 21 13.33 -19.25 -27.86
N ARG A 22 14.13 -19.84 -26.96
CA ARG A 22 15.17 -19.10 -26.23
C ARG A 22 16.17 -18.57 -27.25
N LYS A 23 16.35 -17.25 -27.32
CA LYS A 23 17.62 -16.62 -27.69
C LYS A 23 17.63 -15.15 -27.26
N ALA A 24 18.24 -14.90 -26.10
CA ALA A 24 18.98 -13.67 -25.80
C ALA A 24 19.68 -13.85 -24.45
N VAL A 25 20.79 -14.61 -24.47
CA VAL A 25 21.81 -14.55 -23.42
C VAL A 25 22.83 -13.50 -23.86
N ARG A 26 23.08 -12.54 -22.95
CA ARG A 26 24.27 -11.71 -22.81
C ARG A 26 24.79 -10.99 -24.06
N SER A 27 24.63 -9.67 -24.05
CA SER A 27 25.75 -8.76 -24.33
C SER A 27 25.47 -7.37 -23.75
N SER A 28 26.43 -6.90 -22.97
CA SER A 28 26.91 -5.50 -22.92
C SER A 28 25.91 -4.39 -22.56
N GLY A 29 26.06 -3.89 -21.32
CA GLY A 29 26.02 -2.46 -21.05
C GLY A 29 24.67 -1.77 -21.21
N PHE A 30 23.78 -1.97 -20.25
CA PHE A 30 22.85 -0.89 -19.93
C PHE A 30 23.69 0.31 -19.48
N PRO A 31 23.50 1.52 -20.04
CA PRO A 31 24.08 2.71 -19.44
C PRO A 31 23.55 2.73 -18.00
N LEU A 32 24.47 2.69 -17.05
CA LEU A 32 24.22 3.11 -15.69
C LEU A 32 23.80 4.58 -15.80
N LEU A 33 22.51 4.83 -16.04
CA LEU A 33 21.92 6.11 -15.75
C LEU A 33 22.29 6.35 -14.28
N PRO A 34 23.11 7.36 -13.98
CA PRO A 34 23.31 7.72 -12.61
C PRO A 34 21.91 8.11 -12.14
N TRP A 35 21.34 7.36 -11.21
CA TRP A 35 20.34 7.88 -10.29
C TRP A 35 21.03 8.92 -9.40
N GLY A 36 21.67 9.90 -10.03
CA GLY A 36 22.18 11.12 -9.44
C GLY A 36 20.97 12.03 -9.37
N HIS A 37 20.47 12.18 -8.15
CA HIS A 37 19.52 13.21 -7.77
C HIS A 37 18.14 13.10 -8.44
N CYS A 38 17.32 12.17 -7.94
CA CYS A 38 15.88 12.49 -7.89
C CYS A 38 15.74 13.79 -7.07
N PRO A 39 15.15 14.87 -7.62
CA PRO A 39 14.98 16.12 -6.91
C PRO A 39 13.94 16.01 -5.77
N TRP A 40 13.26 14.87 -5.67
CA TRP A 40 12.43 14.47 -4.53
C TRP A 40 13.28 14.05 -3.32
N ARG A 41 14.28 14.87 -2.96
CA ARG A 41 14.78 14.89 -1.59
C ARG A 41 13.64 15.51 -0.79
N GLY A 42 12.80 14.64 -0.22
CA GLY A 42 11.55 15.00 0.45
C GLY A 42 11.71 16.21 1.36
N THR A 43 11.36 17.38 0.86
CA THR A 43 10.72 18.41 1.64
C THR A 43 9.46 17.73 2.16
N GLY A 44 9.51 17.18 3.38
CA GLY A 44 8.29 17.02 4.14
C GLY A 44 7.65 18.38 4.12
N SER A 45 6.56 18.53 3.35
CA SER A 45 5.81 19.77 3.36
C SER A 45 5.45 20.00 4.82
N PHE A 46 6.01 21.05 5.42
CA PHE A 46 5.56 21.47 6.74
C PHE A 46 4.06 21.68 6.59
N LEU A 47 3.27 20.79 7.21
CA LEU A 47 1.84 20.98 7.27
C LEU A 47 1.63 22.34 7.94
N ASP A 48 0.84 23.18 7.29
CA ASP A 48 0.45 24.45 7.86
C ASP A 48 -0.05 24.23 9.31
N PRO A 49 0.38 25.04 10.30
CA PRO A 49 0.04 24.81 11.70
C PRO A 49 -1.47 24.77 11.97
N GLU A 50 -2.27 25.54 11.23
CA GLU A 50 -3.74 25.55 11.34
C GLU A 50 -4.31 24.23 10.82
N MET A 51 -3.84 23.78 9.64
CA MET A 51 -4.18 22.46 9.10
C MET A 51 -3.81 21.35 10.10
N LYS A 52 -2.61 21.40 10.68
CA LYS A 52 -2.17 20.40 11.65
C LYS A 52 -3.09 20.37 12.87
N ALA A 53 -3.42 21.53 13.46
CA ALA A 53 -4.33 21.61 14.59
C ALA A 53 -5.73 21.09 14.25
N PHE A 54 -6.25 21.45 13.08
CA PHE A 54 -7.52 20.95 12.56
C PHE A 54 -7.52 19.42 12.45
N LEU A 55 -6.46 18.83 11.90
CA LEU A 55 -6.32 17.38 11.84
C LEU A 55 -6.22 16.76 13.23
N GLU A 56 -5.48 17.37 14.15
CA GLU A 56 -5.34 16.87 15.52
C GLU A 56 -6.66 16.85 16.29
N GLU A 57 -7.52 17.84 16.07
CA GLU A 57 -8.85 17.97 16.68
C GLU A 57 -9.89 17.04 16.05
N ASN A 58 -9.82 16.82 14.73
CA ASN A 58 -10.88 16.16 13.97
C ASN A 58 -10.56 14.70 13.57
N THR A 59 -9.37 14.20 13.91
CA THR A 59 -8.96 12.82 13.72
C THR A 59 -8.38 12.27 15.01
N GLU A 60 -8.27 10.95 15.14
CA GLU A 60 -7.69 10.31 16.33
C GLU A 60 -6.53 9.39 15.96
N VAL A 61 -5.57 9.23 16.87
CA VAL A 61 -4.53 8.20 16.75
C VAL A 61 -5.10 6.90 17.28
N THR A 62 -5.13 5.87 16.45
CA THR A 62 -5.62 4.55 16.82
C THR A 62 -4.91 3.45 16.04
N SER A 63 -4.77 2.29 16.69
CA SER A 63 -4.52 1.00 16.02
C SER A 63 -5.68 0.02 16.21
N ARG A 64 -6.67 0.40 17.04
CA ARG A 64 -7.81 -0.44 17.43
C ARG A 64 -8.76 -0.67 16.26
N GLY A 65 -9.24 -1.90 16.14
CA GLY A 65 -10.20 -2.29 15.11
C GLY A 65 -9.60 -2.46 13.71
N SER A 66 -8.29 -2.30 13.56
CA SER A 66 -7.58 -2.62 12.32
C SER A 66 -7.00 -4.04 12.35
N LEU A 67 -6.72 -4.62 11.18
CA LEU A 67 -6.01 -5.89 11.05
C LEU A 67 -4.52 -5.81 11.44
N THR A 68 -4.00 -4.61 11.70
CA THR A 68 -2.59 -4.34 12.00
C THR A 68 -2.46 -3.52 13.29
N PRO A 69 -2.73 -4.10 14.47
CA PRO A 69 -2.64 -3.39 15.75
C PRO A 69 -1.22 -2.86 16.07
N GLU A 70 -0.19 -3.37 15.37
CA GLU A 70 1.20 -2.93 15.46
C GLU A 70 1.44 -1.54 14.86
N ILE A 71 0.55 -1.07 13.99
CA ILE A 71 0.67 0.21 13.29
C ILE A 71 -0.31 1.21 13.92
N GLN A 72 0.22 2.27 14.51
CA GLN A 72 -0.59 3.40 14.97
C GLN A 72 -0.74 4.42 13.84
N LEU A 73 -1.99 4.76 13.52
CA LEU A 73 -2.33 5.69 12.46
C LEU A 73 -3.21 6.79 13.03
N ARG A 74 -3.08 8.00 12.48
CA ARG A 74 -4.03 9.08 12.70
C ARG A 74 -5.13 8.99 11.65
N LEU A 75 -6.33 8.62 12.06
CA LEU A 75 -7.45 8.28 11.18
C LEU A 75 -8.70 9.07 11.51
N LEU A 76 -9.53 9.27 10.48
CA LEU A 76 -10.94 9.61 10.63
C LEU A 76 -11.70 8.32 10.95
N THR A 77 -12.38 8.28 12.09
CA THR A 77 -13.10 7.09 12.57
C THR A 77 -14.53 7.43 12.96
N PRO A 78 -15.41 6.44 13.24
CA PRO A 78 -16.77 6.68 13.72
C PRO A 78 -16.90 7.54 14.99
N ARG A 79 -15.80 7.77 15.72
CA ARG A 79 -15.77 8.65 16.90
C ARG A 79 -15.50 10.12 16.56
N CYS A 80 -15.00 10.40 15.37
CA CYS A 80 -14.68 11.75 14.92
C CYS A 80 -15.94 12.47 14.45
N LYS A 81 -16.03 13.78 14.75
CA LYS A 81 -17.17 14.64 14.38
C LYS A 81 -17.55 14.49 12.90
N PHE A 82 -16.57 14.63 12.01
CA PHE A 82 -16.79 14.64 10.57
C PHE A 82 -17.07 13.28 9.94
N TRP A 83 -17.10 12.18 10.70
CA TRP A 83 -17.46 10.87 10.16
C TRP A 83 -18.95 10.77 9.78
N TRP A 84 -19.81 11.45 10.55
CA TRP A 84 -21.27 11.41 10.36
C TRP A 84 -21.80 12.67 9.67
N GLU A 85 -20.95 13.66 9.48
CA GLU A 85 -21.31 14.90 8.80
C GLU A 85 -21.30 14.70 7.29
N ARG A 86 -21.95 15.64 6.61
CA ARG A 86 -21.89 15.66 5.15
C ARG A 86 -20.49 16.11 4.69
N ALA A 87 -20.02 15.54 3.59
CA ALA A 87 -18.70 15.84 3.04
C ALA A 87 -18.50 17.33 2.69
N ASP A 88 -19.57 18.06 2.36
CA ASP A 88 -19.52 19.50 2.06
C ASP A 88 -19.22 20.39 3.28
N LEU A 89 -19.33 19.86 4.50
CA LEU A 89 -18.93 20.56 5.72
C LEU A 89 -17.44 20.41 6.04
N TRP A 90 -16.74 19.52 5.33
CA TRP A 90 -15.29 19.38 5.47
C TRP A 90 -14.61 20.58 4.77
N PRO A 91 -13.76 21.35 5.47
CA PRO A 91 -13.18 22.58 4.94
C PRO A 91 -12.06 22.35 3.91
N HIS A 92 -11.76 21.10 3.57
CA HIS A 92 -10.69 20.70 2.67
C HIS A 92 -11.19 19.73 1.60
N SER A 93 -10.30 19.21 0.75
CA SER A 93 -10.64 18.11 -0.15
C SER A 93 -11.01 16.85 0.64
N ASP A 94 -11.84 16.00 0.04
CA ASP A 94 -12.29 14.72 0.61
C ASP A 94 -11.12 13.96 1.29
N PRO A 95 -11.24 13.61 2.58
CA PRO A 95 -10.12 13.07 3.35
C PRO A 95 -9.97 11.56 3.13
N TYR A 96 -9.92 11.10 1.88
CA TYR A 96 -9.78 9.66 1.55
C TYR A 96 -8.52 9.04 2.19
N TRP A 97 -7.47 9.84 2.35
CA TRP A 97 -6.22 9.47 3.01
C TRP A 97 -6.36 9.27 4.53
N ALA A 98 -7.41 9.81 5.16
CA ALA A 98 -7.62 9.66 6.60
C ALA A 98 -8.32 8.34 6.97
N ILE A 99 -8.70 7.53 5.98
CA ILE A 99 -9.40 6.27 6.17
C ILE A 99 -8.45 5.10 5.92
N TYR A 100 -8.45 4.13 6.82
CA TYR A 100 -7.70 2.89 6.64
C TYR A 100 -8.57 1.85 5.91
N TRP A 101 -8.59 1.95 4.58
CA TRP A 101 -9.43 1.13 3.72
C TRP A 101 -9.16 -0.38 3.87
N PRO A 102 -10.19 -1.25 3.78
CA PRO A 102 -10.03 -2.70 3.98
C PRO A 102 -8.94 -3.35 3.13
N GLY A 103 -8.77 -2.91 1.88
CA GLY A 103 -7.70 -3.40 1.00
C GLY A 103 -6.29 -3.10 1.53
N GLY A 104 -6.08 -1.88 2.04
CA GLY A 104 -4.82 -1.49 2.68
C GLY A 104 -4.56 -2.28 3.97
N GLN A 105 -5.61 -2.56 4.76
CA GLN A 105 -5.49 -3.38 5.98
C GLN A 105 -5.03 -4.80 5.67
N ALA A 106 -5.66 -5.44 4.68
CA ALA A 106 -5.32 -6.79 4.27
C ALA A 106 -3.89 -6.88 3.72
N LEU A 107 -3.49 -5.92 2.87
CA LEU A 107 -2.15 -5.89 2.32
C LEU A 107 -1.08 -5.63 3.39
N SER A 108 -1.33 -4.69 4.30
CA SER A 108 -0.40 -4.39 5.41
C SER A 108 -0.21 -5.61 6.31
N ARG A 109 -1.29 -6.29 6.69
CA ARG A 109 -1.22 -7.54 7.47
C ARG A 109 -0.43 -8.61 6.73
N TYR A 110 -0.70 -8.80 5.42
CA TYR A 110 0.04 -9.75 4.59
C TYR A 110 1.55 -9.47 4.59
N LEU A 111 1.97 -8.20 4.46
CA LEU A 111 3.38 -7.83 4.49
C LEU A 111 4.04 -8.10 5.85
N LEU A 112 3.34 -7.84 6.95
CA LEU A 112 3.83 -8.12 8.31
C LEU A 112 3.97 -9.63 8.55
N ASP A 113 3.04 -10.44 8.03
CA ASP A 113 3.11 -11.91 8.11
C ASP A 113 4.16 -12.52 7.18
N ASN A 114 4.47 -11.88 6.07
CA ASN A 114 5.33 -12.40 5.01
C ASN A 114 6.48 -11.42 4.69
N PRO A 115 7.39 -11.14 5.65
CA PRO A 115 8.37 -10.09 5.49
C PRO A 115 9.33 -10.30 4.30
N ASP A 116 9.58 -11.55 3.91
CA ASP A 116 10.44 -11.90 2.77
C ASP A 116 9.93 -11.38 1.43
N VAL A 117 8.64 -11.03 1.34
CA VAL A 117 8.06 -10.40 0.14
C VAL A 117 8.74 -9.06 -0.17
N VAL A 118 9.13 -8.29 0.86
CA VAL A 118 9.67 -6.93 0.71
C VAL A 118 11.07 -6.74 1.30
N ARG A 119 11.57 -7.68 2.11
CA ARG A 119 12.86 -7.58 2.79
C ARG A 119 14.01 -7.27 1.83
N GLY A 120 14.74 -6.19 2.11
CA GLY A 120 15.87 -5.73 1.32
C GLY A 120 15.52 -5.14 -0.05
N LYS A 121 14.23 -5.00 -0.39
CA LYS A 121 13.79 -4.50 -1.71
C LYS A 121 13.41 -3.03 -1.66
N SER A 122 13.43 -2.38 -2.82
CA SER A 122 12.81 -1.06 -3.01
C SER A 122 11.33 -1.24 -3.37
N VAL A 123 10.44 -0.51 -2.69
CA VAL A 123 8.98 -0.62 -2.81
C VAL A 123 8.40 0.71 -3.27
N LEU A 124 7.41 0.65 -4.17
CA LEU A 124 6.56 1.78 -4.55
C LEU A 124 5.14 1.47 -4.09
N ASP A 125 4.60 2.31 -3.20
CA ASP A 125 3.22 2.26 -2.71
C ASP A 125 2.39 3.32 -3.44
N ILE A 126 1.53 2.88 -4.37
CA ILE A 126 0.71 3.76 -5.22
C ILE A 126 -0.68 3.86 -4.62
N GLY A 127 -1.16 5.09 -4.40
CA GLY A 127 -2.39 5.33 -3.66
C GLY A 127 -2.21 4.99 -2.19
N SER A 128 -1.11 5.49 -1.60
CA SER A 128 -0.68 5.13 -0.25
C SER A 128 -1.67 5.52 0.84
N GLY A 129 -2.56 6.49 0.59
CA GLY A 129 -3.62 6.92 1.49
C GLY A 129 -3.09 7.28 2.89
N CYS A 130 -3.53 6.54 3.90
CA CYS A 130 -3.07 6.72 5.29
C CYS A 130 -1.62 6.26 5.54
N GLY A 131 -0.95 5.67 4.55
CA GLY A 131 0.45 5.25 4.61
C GLY A 131 0.71 3.94 5.34
N ALA A 132 -0.33 3.21 5.75
CA ALA A 132 -0.21 1.99 6.52
C ALA A 132 0.61 0.90 5.81
N THR A 133 0.38 0.72 4.50
CA THR A 133 1.09 -0.28 3.69
C THR A 133 2.58 0.04 3.58
N ALA A 134 2.93 1.31 3.33
CA ALA A 134 4.32 1.77 3.36
C ALA A 134 4.98 1.53 4.74
N ILE A 135 4.27 1.82 5.84
CA ILE A 135 4.78 1.54 7.19
C ILE A 135 4.99 0.03 7.39
N ALA A 136 4.03 -0.80 7.02
CA ALA A 136 4.15 -2.26 7.09
C ALA A 136 5.34 -2.76 6.27
N ALA A 137 5.52 -2.26 5.04
CA ALA A 137 6.66 -2.61 4.21
C ALA A 137 8.00 -2.23 4.88
N LYS A 138 8.06 -1.07 5.55
CA LYS A 138 9.25 -0.64 6.29
C LYS A 138 9.54 -1.55 7.46
N MET A 139 8.51 -1.86 8.26
CA MET A 139 8.60 -2.77 9.40
C MET A 139 9.04 -4.19 8.98
N SER A 140 8.62 -4.63 7.80
CA SER A 140 9.02 -5.92 7.21
C SER A 140 10.43 -5.92 6.59
N GLY A 141 11.15 -4.80 6.64
CA GLY A 141 12.55 -4.70 6.25
C GLY A 141 12.79 -4.27 4.80
N ALA A 142 11.84 -3.59 4.16
CA ALA A 142 12.09 -2.94 2.87
C ALA A 142 13.25 -1.94 2.98
N LEU A 143 14.12 -1.93 1.95
CA LEU A 143 15.32 -1.09 1.92
C LEU A 143 14.96 0.38 1.68
N ARG A 144 14.07 0.63 0.71
CA ARG A 144 13.59 1.97 0.33
C ARG A 144 12.12 1.89 0.00
N ILE A 145 11.37 2.93 0.35
CA ILE A 145 9.94 3.00 0.07
C ILE A 145 9.64 4.37 -0.49
N LEU A 146 8.99 4.41 -1.65
CA LEU A 146 8.35 5.61 -2.17
C LEU A 146 6.85 5.42 -2.03
N ALA A 147 6.21 6.25 -1.22
CA ALA A 147 4.76 6.28 -1.11
C ALA A 147 4.24 7.49 -1.87
N ASN A 148 3.30 7.24 -2.77
CA ASN A 148 2.75 8.25 -3.65
C ASN A 148 1.22 8.23 -3.55
N ASP A 149 0.64 9.41 -3.35
CA ASP A 149 -0.80 9.63 -3.40
C ASP A 149 -1.13 10.80 -4.34
N ILE A 150 -2.39 10.92 -4.71
CA ILE A 150 -2.88 12.06 -5.50
C ILE A 150 -2.91 13.35 -4.66
N ASP A 151 -3.00 13.22 -3.33
CA ASP A 151 -2.88 14.34 -2.41
C ASP A 151 -1.40 14.79 -2.31
N PRO A 152 -1.06 16.02 -2.74
CA PRO A 152 0.31 16.51 -2.77
C PRO A 152 1.01 16.47 -1.41
N SER A 153 0.25 16.56 -0.32
CA SER A 153 0.78 16.59 1.05
C SER A 153 1.21 15.21 1.59
N LYS A 154 0.97 14.13 0.82
CA LYS A 154 1.12 12.73 1.27
C LYS A 154 2.17 11.93 0.49
N ASN A 155 3.01 12.60 -0.29
CA ASN A 155 4.16 11.96 -0.93
C ASN A 155 5.35 11.91 0.04
N PHE A 156 5.84 10.72 0.35
CA PHE A 156 6.96 10.53 1.28
C PHE A 156 7.90 9.40 0.85
N THR A 157 9.14 9.48 1.32
CA THR A 157 10.18 8.48 1.04
C THR A 157 10.80 8.02 2.35
N PHE A 158 10.95 6.71 2.53
CA PHE A 158 11.55 6.05 3.71
C PHE A 158 12.73 5.15 3.36
#